data_AF-A0A521IR04-F1
#
_entry.id   AF-A0A521IR04-F1
#
_cell.length_a   1.000
_cell.length_b   1.000
_cell.length_c   1.000
_cell.angle_alpha   90.00
_cell.angle_beta   90.00
_cell.angle_gamma   90.00
#
_symmetry.space_group_name_H-M   'P 1'
#
loop_
_entity.id
_entity.type
_entity.pdbx_description
1 polymer ?
#
loop_
_entity_poly.entity_id
_entity_poly.type
_entity_poly.pdbx_seq_one_letter_code
_entity_poly.pdbx_strand_id
1 'polypeptide(L)'
;MNKFLDKLLKYYDLSLRDYEKLTAEVTKENLPTAEAFFNFESFISRIEKAIASDENVVIYGDYDADGILATSILKYAFLKRGKDVFTMIPSRYKDGYGLNTNVVEKFSKRAINLI
;
A
#
# COMPACT_ATOMS: atom_id res chain seq x y z
N MET A 1 7.81 -38.31 15.03
CA MET A 1 7.40 -37.27 14.05
C MET A 1 5.93 -37.47 13.72
N ASN A 2 5.13 -36.40 13.69
CA ASN A 2 3.69 -36.49 13.45
C ASN A 2 3.43 -36.86 11.97
N LYS A 3 2.92 -38.06 11.70
CA LYS A 3 2.66 -38.58 10.34
C LYS A 3 1.80 -37.65 9.48
N PHE A 4 0.98 -36.80 10.09
CA PHE A 4 0.18 -35.81 9.38
C PHE A 4 1.04 -34.62 8.91
N LEU A 5 1.89 -34.10 9.79
CA LEU A 5 2.80 -33.00 9.44
C LEU A 5 3.75 -33.39 8.30
N ASP A 6 4.33 -34.58 8.34
CA ASP A 6 5.25 -35.05 7.29
C ASP A 6 4.59 -35.12 5.91
N LYS A 7 3.29 -35.48 5.85
CA LYS A 7 2.51 -35.48 4.61
C LYS A 7 2.26 -34.07 4.08
N LEU A 8 1.94 -33.12 4.96
CA LEU A 8 1.74 -31.72 4.58
C LEU A 8 3.04 -31.11 4.05
N LEU A 9 4.16 -31.29 4.77
CA LEU A 9 5.47 -30.79 4.36
C LEU A 9 5.85 -31.31 2.96
N LYS A 10 5.67 -32.62 2.72
CA LYS A 10 5.92 -33.20 1.40
C LYS A 10 4.98 -32.68 0.32
N TYR A 11 3.70 -32.45 0.64
CA TYR A 11 2.71 -31.96 -0.32
C TYR A 11 3.00 -30.51 -0.78
N TYR A 12 3.40 -29.64 0.15
CA TYR A 12 3.71 -28.24 -0.12
C TYR A 12 5.17 -27.99 -0.54
N ASP A 13 5.98 -29.04 -0.66
CA ASP A 13 7.43 -28.96 -0.94
C ASP A 13 8.18 -28.09 0.07
N LEU A 14 7.88 -28.28 1.36
CA LEU A 14 8.48 -27.54 2.47
C LEU A 14 9.35 -28.46 3.33
N SER A 15 10.50 -27.95 3.78
CA SER A 15 11.26 -28.59 4.85
C SER A 15 10.67 -28.27 6.22
N LEU A 16 11.05 -29.03 7.25
CA LEU A 16 10.68 -28.70 8.63
C LEU A 16 11.17 -27.29 9.03
N ARG A 17 12.33 -26.87 8.54
CA ARG A 17 12.90 -25.54 8.76
C ARG A 17 12.05 -24.44 8.12
N ASP A 18 11.49 -24.68 6.93
CA ASP A 18 10.62 -23.71 6.26
C ASP A 18 9.32 -23.55 7.05
N TYR A 19 8.74 -24.66 7.52
CA TYR A 19 7.56 -24.63 8.38
C TYR A 19 7.82 -23.86 9.67
N GLU A 20 8.90 -24.17 10.39
CA GLU A 20 9.28 -23.46 11.62
C GLU A 20 9.41 -21.95 11.38
N LYS A 21 10.00 -21.54 10.24
CA LYS A 21 10.12 -20.14 9.86
C LYS A 21 8.77 -19.49 9.53
N LEU A 22 7.88 -20.18 8.82
CA LEU A 22 6.56 -19.68 8.43
C LEU A 22 5.60 -19.57 9.61
N THR A 23 5.75 -20.44 10.62
CA THR A 23 4.90 -20.46 11.82
C THR A 23 5.53 -19.74 13.01
N ALA A 24 6.74 -19.19 12.85
CA ALA A 24 7.38 -18.40 13.89
C ALA A 24 6.51 -17.20 14.25
N GLU A 25 6.51 -16.82 15.53
CA GLU A 25 5.83 -15.62 15.98
C GLU A 25 6.43 -14.40 15.29
N VAL A 26 5.57 -13.60 14.67
CA VAL A 26 5.99 -12.38 13.97
C VAL A 26 6.12 -11.26 14.98
N THR A 27 7.30 -10.66 15.05
CA THR A 27 7.60 -9.50 15.88
C THR A 27 7.82 -8.25 15.01
N LYS A 28 7.94 -7.08 15.66
CA LYS A 28 8.17 -5.82 14.93
C LYS A 28 9.50 -5.82 14.18
N GLU A 29 10.48 -6.57 14.67
CA GLU A 29 11.80 -6.75 14.07
C GLU A 29 11.73 -7.48 12.72
N ASN A 30 10.63 -8.18 12.42
CA ASN A 30 10.40 -8.78 11.12
C ASN A 30 9.85 -7.79 10.08
N LEU A 31 9.41 -6.60 10.50
CA LEU A 31 8.94 -5.58 9.57
C LEU A 31 10.12 -4.89 8.90
N PRO A 32 10.07 -4.64 7.58
CA PRO A 32 11.10 -3.86 6.92
C PRO A 32 11.12 -2.43 7.47
N THR A 33 12.30 -1.82 7.52
CA THR A 33 12.39 -0.37 7.77
C THR A 33 11.89 0.38 6.54
N ALA A 34 11.44 1.62 6.73
CA ALA A 34 10.85 2.40 5.64
C ALA A 34 11.88 2.67 4.52
N GLU A 35 13.14 2.82 4.89
CA GLU A 35 14.28 3.04 3.99
C GLU A 35 14.59 1.83 3.11
N ALA A 36 14.10 0.64 3.46
CA ALA A 36 14.29 -0.57 2.65
C ALA A 36 13.43 -0.56 1.38
N PHE A 37 12.42 0.31 1.29
CA PHE A 37 11.57 0.42 0.11
C PHE A 37 12.25 1.22 -1.00
N PHE A 38 12.07 0.74 -2.24
CA PHE A 38 12.61 1.41 -3.43
C PHE A 38 12.11 2.86 -3.53
N ASN A 39 13.02 3.79 -3.84
CA ASN A 39 12.77 5.22 -3.95
C ASN A 39 12.23 5.90 -2.68
N PHE A 40 12.46 5.36 -1.48
CA PHE A 40 11.98 5.94 -0.23
C PHE A 40 12.29 7.44 -0.09
N GLU A 41 13.55 7.85 -0.28
CA GLU A 41 13.94 9.27 -0.14
C GLU A 41 13.21 10.18 -1.14
N SER A 42 13.09 9.74 -2.40
CA SER A 42 12.40 10.49 -3.45
C SER A 42 10.90 10.60 -3.16
N PHE A 43 10.28 9.53 -2.66
CA PHE A 43 8.89 9.50 -2.25
C PHE A 43 8.64 10.50 -1.11
N ILE A 44 9.43 10.44 -0.03
CA ILE A 44 9.30 11.37 1.10
C ILE A 44 9.50 12.81 0.63
N SER A 45 10.54 13.09 -0.16
CA SER A 45 10.79 14.43 -0.71
C SER A 45 9.61 14.96 -1.53
N ARG A 46 8.96 14.11 -2.33
CA ARG A 46 7.79 14.50 -3.13
C ARG A 46 6.56 14.83 -2.27
N ILE A 47 6.35 14.07 -1.20
CA ILE A 47 5.24 14.27 -0.25
C ILE A 47 5.45 15.55 0.56
N GLU A 48 6.67 15.78 1.07
CA GLU A 48 7.03 17.00 1.80
C GLU A 48 6.82 18.24 0.94
N LYS A 49 7.24 18.19 -0.34
CA LYS A 49 7.00 19.26 -1.30
C LYS A 49 5.50 19.54 -1.49
N ALA A 50 4.68 18.50 -1.64
CA ALA A 50 3.23 18.65 -1.81
C ALA A 50 2.57 19.33 -0.60
N ILE A 51 3.06 19.02 0.60
CA ILE A 51 2.57 19.65 1.84
C ILE A 51 3.03 21.10 1.91
N ALA A 52 4.32 21.37 1.71
CA ALA A 52 4.89 22.71 1.80
C ALA A 52 4.33 23.69 0.74
N SER A 53 4.01 23.19 -0.45
CA SER A 53 3.49 24.00 -1.58
C SER A 53 1.95 24.03 -1.64
N ASP A 54 1.28 23.49 -0.62
CA ASP A 54 -0.17 23.31 -0.56
C ASP A 54 -0.80 22.73 -1.85
N GLU A 55 -0.15 21.72 -2.42
CA GLU A 55 -0.60 21.08 -3.66
C GLU A 55 -1.94 20.35 -3.47
N ASN A 56 -2.78 20.31 -4.50
CA ASN A 56 -3.96 19.46 -4.51
C ASN A 56 -3.52 18.01 -4.68
N VAL A 57 -3.66 17.21 -3.62
CA VAL A 57 -3.27 15.80 -3.61
C VAL A 57 -4.53 14.93 -3.60
N VAL A 58 -4.51 13.85 -4.39
CA VAL A 58 -5.48 12.76 -4.28
C VAL A 58 -4.72 11.47 -3.97
N ILE A 59 -5.24 10.67 -3.03
CA ILE A 59 -4.80 9.27 -2.87
C ILE A 59 -5.75 8.41 -3.68
N TYR A 60 -5.24 7.82 -4.75
CA TYR A 60 -5.99 6.89 -5.58
C TYR A 60 -5.73 5.45 -5.12
N GLY A 61 -6.74 4.86 -4.46
CA GLY A 61 -6.64 3.53 -3.85
C GLY A 61 -7.11 2.40 -4.76
N ASP A 62 -7.24 1.21 -4.17
CA ASP A 62 -7.93 0.07 -4.76
C ASP A 62 -9.17 -0.30 -3.92
N TYR A 63 -10.11 -1.04 -4.51
CA TYR A 63 -11.44 -1.31 -3.94
C TYR A 63 -11.47 -2.54 -3.00
N ASP A 64 -10.38 -3.28 -2.89
CA ASP A 64 -10.22 -4.39 -1.95
C ASP A 64 -9.73 -3.91 -0.57
N ALA A 65 -9.63 -4.87 0.35
CA ALA A 65 -9.40 -4.56 1.76
C ALA A 65 -8.04 -3.90 2.01
N ASP A 66 -6.99 -4.36 1.32
CA ASP A 66 -5.66 -3.78 1.37
C ASP A 66 -5.60 -2.40 0.70
N GLY A 67 -6.24 -2.22 -0.47
CA GLY A 67 -6.35 -0.90 -1.11
C GLY A 67 -7.05 0.15 -0.24
N ILE A 68 -8.17 -0.22 0.37
CA ILE A 68 -8.94 0.67 1.26
C ILE A 68 -8.14 0.98 2.54
N LEU A 69 -7.47 -0.02 3.12
CA LEU A 69 -6.68 0.15 4.33
C LEU A 69 -5.47 1.06 4.07
N ALA A 70 -4.72 0.82 3.00
CA ALA A 70 -3.58 1.65 2.61
C ALA A 70 -4.00 3.11 2.36
N THR A 71 -5.12 3.31 1.66
CA THR A 71 -5.69 4.64 1.41
C THR A 71 -6.03 5.36 2.71
N SER A 72 -6.63 4.64 3.67
CA SER A 72 -7.02 5.19 4.97
C SER A 72 -5.80 5.58 5.81
N ILE A 73 -4.77 4.73 5.82
CA ILE A 73 -3.49 5.00 6.50
C ILE A 73 -2.82 6.25 5.94
N LEU A 74 -2.72 6.36 4.61
CA LEU A 74 -2.11 7.53 3.96
C LEU A 74 -2.90 8.81 4.23
N LYS A 75 -4.23 8.77 4.10
CA LYS A 75 -5.11 9.91 4.42
C LYS A 75 -4.89 10.39 5.86
N TYR A 76 -4.83 9.45 6.80
CA TYR A 76 -4.57 9.77 8.21
C TYR A 76 -3.17 10.34 8.43
N ALA A 77 -2.15 9.81 7.74
CA ALA A 77 -0.79 10.35 7.79
C ALA A 77 -0.74 11.80 7.30
N PHE A 78 -1.39 12.15 6.18
CA PHE A 78 -1.51 13.54 5.71
C PHE A 78 -2.23 14.44 6.72
N LEU A 79 -3.34 13.97 7.29
CA LEU A 79 -4.08 14.71 8.32
C LEU A 79 -3.22 15.00 9.56
N LYS A 80 -2.40 14.03 9.99
CA LYS A 80 -1.44 14.24 11.09
C LYS A 80 -0.39 15.29 10.79
N ARG A 81 -0.17 15.58 9.52
CA ARG A 81 0.72 16.64 9.03
C ARG A 81 0.00 17.92 8.67
N GLY A 82 -1.28 18.05 9.04
CA GLY A 82 -2.08 19.26 8.84
C GLY A 82 -2.62 19.45 7.43
N LYS A 83 -2.54 18.43 6.56
CA LYS A 83 -3.07 18.49 5.19
C LYS A 83 -4.23 17.54 5.00
N ASP A 84 -5.35 18.07 4.53
CA ASP A 84 -6.52 17.26 4.18
C ASP A 84 -6.53 16.95 2.67
N VAL A 85 -6.18 15.72 2.29
CA VAL A 85 -6.02 15.31 0.88
C VAL A 85 -7.25 14.56 0.36
N PHE A 86 -7.56 14.63 -0.93
CA PHE A 86 -8.68 13.85 -1.47
C PHE A 86 -8.37 12.36 -1.48
N THR A 87 -9.41 11.53 -1.44
CA THR A 87 -9.28 10.08 -1.67
C THR A 87 -10.23 9.67 -2.78
N MET A 88 -9.83 8.69 -3.59
CA MET A 88 -10.70 8.09 -4.59
C MET A 88 -10.45 6.59 -4.66
N ILE A 89 -11.52 5.81 -4.51
CA ILE A 89 -11.50 4.37 -4.70
C ILE A 89 -12.22 4.07 -6.03
N PRO A 90 -11.57 3.39 -7.00
CA PRO A 90 -12.19 3.08 -8.27
C PRO A 90 -13.31 2.05 -8.14
N SER A 91 -14.25 2.07 -9.08
CA SER A 91 -15.17 0.95 -9.23
C SER A 91 -14.55 -0.11 -10.12
N ARG A 92 -14.36 -1.33 -9.59
CA ARG A 92 -13.91 -2.50 -10.39
C ARG A 92 -14.71 -2.69 -11.69
N TYR A 93 -16.01 -2.41 -11.65
CA TYR A 93 -16.91 -2.65 -12.77
C TYR A 93 -16.96 -1.49 -13.77
N LYS A 94 -16.76 -0.24 -13.31
CA LYS A 94 -16.88 0.95 -14.17
C LYS A 94 -15.53 1.48 -14.64
N ASP A 95 -14.55 1.50 -13.74
CA ASP A 95 -13.23 2.08 -13.97
C ASP A 95 -12.17 1.01 -14.24
N GLY A 96 -12.48 -0.26 -13.96
CA GLY A 96 -11.53 -1.37 -14.08
C GLY A 96 -10.53 -1.40 -12.93
N TYR A 97 -9.36 -1.99 -13.17
CA TYR A 97 -8.26 -2.04 -12.22
C TYR A 97 -7.24 -0.94 -12.47
N GLY A 98 -6.77 -0.31 -11.39
CA GLY A 98 -5.67 0.64 -11.43
C GLY A 98 -6.02 1.98 -12.08
N LEU A 99 -4.97 2.77 -12.35
CA LEU A 99 -5.11 4.11 -12.90
C LEU A 99 -5.36 4.03 -14.40
N ASN A 100 -6.35 4.79 -14.90
CA ASN A 100 -6.68 4.84 -16.31
C ASN A 100 -6.75 6.30 -16.81
N THR A 101 -6.75 6.46 -18.13
CA THR A 101 -6.73 7.79 -18.78
C THR A 101 -7.94 8.64 -18.39
N ASN A 102 -9.13 8.06 -18.31
CA ASN A 102 -10.35 8.78 -17.93
C ASN A 102 -10.25 9.36 -16.51
N VAL A 103 -9.64 8.63 -15.57
CA VAL A 103 -9.40 9.09 -14.20
C VAL A 103 -8.36 10.21 -14.18
N VAL A 104 -7.25 10.05 -14.90
CA VAL A 104 -6.21 11.08 -14.99
C VAL A 104 -6.76 12.37 -15.60
N GLU A 105 -7.59 12.28 -16.63
CA GLU A 105 -8.27 13.45 -17.21
C GLU A 105 -9.19 14.15 -16.20
N LYS A 106 -9.92 13.39 -15.36
CA LYS A 106 -10.75 13.98 -14.28
C LYS A 106 -9.89 14.71 -13.26
N PHE A 107 -8.74 14.13 -12.88
CA PHE A 107 -7.81 14.75 -11.93
C PHE A 107 -7.15 16.01 -12.51
N SER A 108 -6.76 15.97 -13.78
CA SER A 108 -6.24 17.15 -14.49
C SER A 108 -7.26 18.30 -14.49
N LYS A 109 -8.54 18.01 -14.80
CA LYS A 109 -9.63 19.01 -14.76
C LYS A 109 -9.91 19.58 -13.37
N ARG A 110 -9.53 18.85 -12.31
CA ARG A 110 -9.65 19.28 -10.91
C ARG A 110 -8.39 19.95 -10.36
N ALA A 111 -7.40 20.23 -11.22
CA ALA A 111 -6.12 20.79 -10.84
C ALA A 111 -5.39 19.99 -9.75
N ILE A 112 -5.55 18.66 -9.75
CA ILE A 112 -4.75 17.75 -8.92
C ILE A 112 -3.29 17.82 -9.39
N ASN A 113 -2.36 18.01 -8.44
CA ASN A 113 -0.93 18.13 -8.69
C ASN A 113 -0.14 16.85 -8.35
N LEU A 114 -0.69 16.02 -7.45
CA LEU A 114 -0.13 14.74 -7.04
C LEU A 114 -1.24 13.70 -6.94
N ILE A 115 -0.99 12.55 -7.55
CA ILE A 115 -1.78 11.32 -7.44
C ILE A 115 -0.93 10.31 -6.66
#